data_AF-A0A843H763-F1
#
_entry.id   AF-A0A843H763-F1
#
_cell.length_a   1.000
_cell.length_b   1.000
_cell.length_c   1.000
_cell.angle_alpha   90.00
_cell.angle_beta   90.00
_cell.angle_gamma   90.00
#
_symmetry.space_group_name_H-M   'P 1'
#
loop_
_entity.id
_entity.type
_entity.pdbx_description
1 polymer ?
#
loop_
_entity_poly.entity_id
_entity_poly.type
_entity_poly.pdbx_seq_one_letter_code
_entity_poly.pdbx_strand_id
1 'polypeptide(L)'
;MKDLEFRPLKASEIDVRVGNVAKSGSGFFLLLYKNARVDQTILDETVGQWNWQCKYYQVKNTMVCSVGIYNEERNEWLWKDNGGDDDYQAEQVKAELSDAFKRACFNWGIGRELYYSPKIWVNQDGENDSKDHYSVKVIEYGTNKKITNLVIVNDKNKKVVFRYGKDKKTAETGDLTPKNDTPTVDEPKGSIDKRDLETIATLVNNFQNENSRKNFYAWLDNNFKTMSLENLTYSQGKIVLKRLGAK
;
A
#
# COMPACT_ATOMS: atom_id res chain seq x y z
N MET A 1 11.12 -8.70 27.62
CA MET A 1 10.77 -8.57 26.20
C MET A 1 11.88 -7.88 25.44
N LYS A 2 12.73 -8.67 24.78
CA LYS A 2 13.52 -8.16 23.67
C LYS A 2 12.55 -7.75 22.56
N ASP A 3 12.61 -6.50 22.12
CA ASP A 3 11.77 -6.04 21.01
C ASP A 3 12.12 -6.84 19.74
N LEU A 4 11.15 -7.60 19.23
CA LEU A 4 11.32 -8.33 17.97
C LEU A 4 11.20 -7.34 16.81
N GLU A 5 12.32 -7.07 16.16
CA GLU A 5 12.37 -6.19 15.01
C GLU A 5 12.98 -6.89 13.78
N PHE A 6 12.26 -6.85 12.66
CA PHE A 6 12.74 -7.32 11.37
C PHE A 6 13.46 -6.22 10.60
N ARG A 7 14.60 -6.51 9.97
CA ARG A 7 15.29 -5.55 9.08
C ARG A 7 14.41 -5.14 7.88
N PRO A 8 14.65 -3.97 7.28
CA PRO A 8 14.03 -3.65 5.99
C PRO A 8 14.59 -4.52 4.85
N LEU A 9 13.85 -4.54 3.74
CA LEU A 9 14.16 -5.22 2.49
C LEU A 9 15.40 -4.60 1.83
N LYS A 10 16.23 -5.43 1.23
CA LYS A 10 17.33 -4.99 0.36
C LYS A 10 16.78 -4.71 -1.04
N ALA A 11 17.48 -3.89 -1.83
CA ALA A 11 17.11 -3.62 -3.22
C ALA A 11 16.90 -4.92 -4.03
N SER A 12 17.77 -5.92 -3.84
CA SER A 12 17.70 -7.23 -4.51
C SER A 12 16.56 -8.14 -4.04
N GLU A 13 15.87 -7.78 -2.95
CA GLU A 13 14.75 -8.53 -2.38
C GLU A 13 13.39 -7.93 -2.81
N ILE A 14 13.42 -6.88 -3.64
CA ILE A 14 12.24 -6.19 -4.14
C ILE A 14 12.10 -6.45 -5.63
N ASP A 15 11.00 -7.11 -5.98
CA ASP A 15 10.56 -7.29 -7.35
C ASP A 15 9.74 -6.07 -7.81
N VAL A 16 9.89 -5.70 -9.09
CA VAL A 16 9.15 -4.60 -9.70
C VAL A 16 8.23 -5.15 -10.78
N ARG A 17 6.92 -4.93 -10.63
CA ARG A 17 5.90 -5.36 -11.59
C ARG A 17 5.28 -4.16 -12.28
N VAL A 18 5.04 -4.29 -13.57
CA VAL A 18 4.19 -3.35 -14.31
C VAL A 18 2.74 -3.52 -13.85
N GLY A 19 2.17 -2.44 -13.33
CA GLY A 19 0.78 -2.32 -12.91
C GLY A 19 -0.09 -1.82 -14.06
N ASN A 20 -1.03 -0.93 -13.72
CA ASN A 20 -1.95 -0.37 -14.71
C ASN A 20 -1.21 0.43 -15.78
N VAL A 21 -1.51 0.12 -17.04
CA VAL A 21 -1.10 0.87 -18.22
C VAL A 21 -2.19 1.89 -18.56
N ALA A 22 -1.81 3.13 -18.89
CA ALA A 22 -2.74 4.16 -19.30
C ALA A 22 -3.50 3.73 -20.56
N LYS A 23 -4.82 3.97 -20.63
CA LYS A 23 -5.61 3.68 -21.83
C LYS A 23 -5.10 4.43 -23.08
N SER A 24 -4.51 5.61 -22.87
CA SER A 24 -3.86 6.41 -23.91
C SER A 24 -2.56 5.80 -24.45
N GLY A 25 -2.00 4.79 -23.77
CA GLY A 25 -0.66 4.27 -24.06
C GLY A 25 0.48 5.21 -23.66
N SER A 26 0.21 6.28 -22.89
CA SER A 26 1.23 7.29 -22.54
C SER A 26 2.20 6.85 -21.44
N GLY A 27 1.89 5.79 -20.70
CA GLY A 27 2.72 5.32 -19.59
C GLY A 27 2.05 4.26 -18.75
N PHE A 28 2.74 3.83 -17.70
CA PHE A 28 2.30 2.78 -16.79
C PHE A 28 2.84 3.01 -15.38
N PHE A 29 2.17 2.40 -14.41
CA PHE A 29 2.67 2.36 -13.04
C PHE A 29 3.59 1.17 -12.82
N LEU A 30 4.60 1.33 -11.97
CA LEU A 30 5.36 0.22 -11.40
C LEU A 30 4.94 0.00 -9.95
N LEU A 31 4.83 -1.28 -9.57
CA LEU A 31 4.47 -1.74 -8.24
C LEU A 31 5.65 -2.50 -7.63
N LEU A 32 6.02 -2.15 -6.40
CA LEU A 32 7.04 -2.87 -5.64
C LEU A 32 6.39 -3.99 -4.85
N TYR A 33 6.94 -5.20 -4.95
CA TYR A 33 6.52 -6.35 -4.16
C TYR A 33 7.71 -7.22 -3.77
N LYS A 34 7.49 -8.21 -2.91
CA LYS A 34 8.47 -9.24 -2.59
C LYS A 34 7.90 -10.62 -2.84
N ASN A 35 8.78 -11.57 -3.11
CA ASN A 35 8.42 -12.98 -3.13
C ASN A 35 8.41 -13.58 -1.71
N ALA A 36 7.74 -14.72 -1.54
CA ALA A 36 7.62 -15.38 -0.23
C ALA A 36 8.95 -15.92 0.31
N ARG A 37 9.96 -16.16 -0.53
CA ARG A 37 11.28 -16.66 -0.09
C ARG A 37 12.06 -15.57 0.66
N VAL A 38 11.82 -14.31 0.32
CA VAL A 38 12.36 -13.16 1.07
C VAL A 38 11.84 -13.16 2.50
N ASP A 39 10.55 -13.41 2.71
CA ASP A 39 9.97 -13.54 4.05
C ASP A 39 10.59 -14.69 4.84
N GLN A 40 10.72 -15.87 4.21
CA GLN A 40 11.34 -17.05 4.83
C GLN A 40 12.79 -16.76 5.24
N THR A 41 13.55 -16.14 4.34
CA THR A 41 14.94 -15.74 4.62
C THR A 41 15.02 -14.77 5.79
N ILE A 42 14.16 -13.76 5.83
CA ILE A 42 14.15 -12.77 6.93
C ILE A 42 13.73 -13.42 8.26
N LEU A 43 12.79 -14.37 8.24
CA LEU A 43 12.40 -15.13 9.43
C LEU A 43 13.59 -15.99 9.92
N ASP A 44 14.24 -16.73 9.04
CA ASP A 44 15.41 -17.55 9.36
C ASP A 44 16.55 -16.70 9.95
N GLU A 45 16.83 -15.54 9.34
CA GLU A 45 17.86 -14.60 9.80
C GLU A 45 17.54 -13.97 11.17
N THR A 46 16.26 -13.66 11.43
CA THR A 46 15.87 -12.83 12.59
C THR A 46 15.53 -13.67 13.82
N VAL A 47 14.75 -14.75 13.63
CA VAL A 47 14.30 -15.60 14.75
C VAL A 47 14.94 -16.98 14.74
N GLY A 48 15.53 -17.41 13.62
CA GLY A 48 16.10 -18.75 13.44
C GLY A 48 15.10 -19.71 12.82
N GLN A 49 15.59 -20.61 11.96
CA GLN A 49 14.78 -21.55 11.17
C GLN A 49 13.85 -22.47 11.98
N TRP A 50 14.16 -22.70 13.27
CA TRP A 50 13.36 -23.55 14.16
C TRP A 50 12.33 -22.77 15.00
N ASN A 51 12.38 -21.44 14.98
CA ASN A 51 11.61 -20.57 15.87
C ASN A 51 10.47 -19.83 15.14
N TRP A 52 10.17 -20.25 13.91
CA TRP A 52 8.97 -19.83 13.20
C TRP A 52 8.30 -21.03 12.52
N GLN A 53 7.00 -20.92 12.31
CA GLN A 53 6.24 -21.90 11.55
C GLN A 53 5.04 -21.24 10.88
N CYS A 54 4.44 -21.92 9.91
CA CYS A 54 3.18 -21.46 9.33
C CYS A 54 2.18 -22.60 9.18
N LYS A 55 0.90 -22.25 9.22
CA LYS A 55 -0.21 -23.15 8.93
C LYS A 55 -1.22 -22.44 8.04
N TYR A 56 -1.89 -23.21 7.20
CA TYR A 56 -2.91 -22.73 6.28
C TYR A 56 -4.26 -23.33 6.65
N TYR A 57 -5.31 -22.53 6.56
CA TYR A 57 -6.68 -22.98 6.78
C TYR A 57 -7.65 -22.11 5.98
N GLN A 58 -8.80 -22.68 5.64
CA GLN A 58 -9.83 -21.98 4.90
C GLN A 58 -10.75 -21.22 5.84
N VAL A 59 -11.04 -19.95 5.55
CA VAL A 59 -12.11 -19.20 6.19
C VAL A 59 -13.10 -18.77 5.11
N LYS A 60 -14.28 -19.42 5.09
CA LYS A 60 -15.25 -19.32 3.99
C LYS A 60 -14.58 -19.70 2.65
N ASN A 61 -14.40 -18.74 1.75
CA ASN A 61 -13.79 -18.93 0.43
C ASN A 61 -12.38 -18.35 0.34
N THR A 62 -11.79 -17.89 1.44
CA THR A 62 -10.46 -17.30 1.47
C THR A 62 -9.46 -18.22 2.16
N MET A 63 -8.33 -18.50 1.52
CA MET A 63 -7.19 -19.15 2.14
C MET A 63 -6.52 -18.19 3.13
N VAL A 64 -6.40 -18.60 4.38
CA VAL A 64 -5.72 -17.85 5.44
C VAL A 64 -4.44 -18.54 5.82
N CYS A 65 -3.37 -17.74 5.97
CA CYS A 65 -2.12 -18.19 6.54
C CYS A 65 -1.95 -17.61 7.94
N SER A 66 -1.53 -18.46 8.87
CA SER A 66 -1.06 -18.07 10.19
C SER A 66 0.44 -18.25 10.26
N VAL A 67 1.17 -17.19 10.59
CA VAL A 67 2.62 -17.26 10.84
C VAL A 67 2.84 -17.15 12.35
N GLY A 68 3.43 -18.20 12.91
CA GLY A 68 3.75 -18.33 14.32
C GLY A 68 5.22 -18.06 14.58
N ILE A 69 5.53 -17.27 15.61
CA ILE A 69 6.89 -17.08 16.13
C ILE A 69 6.92 -17.52 17.58
N TYR A 70 7.91 -18.33 17.94
CA TYR A 70 8.02 -18.84 19.30
C TYR A 70 8.48 -17.73 20.24
N ASN A 71 7.75 -17.55 21.34
CA ASN A 71 8.11 -16.62 22.40
C ASN A 71 8.66 -17.41 23.59
N GLU A 72 9.98 -17.36 23.78
CA GLU A 72 10.67 -18.06 24.87
C GLU A 72 10.25 -17.57 26.26
N GLU A 73 10.01 -16.27 26.44
CA GLU A 73 9.59 -15.68 27.73
C GLU A 73 8.21 -16.20 28.18
N ARG A 74 7.31 -16.45 27.23
CA ARG A 74 5.93 -16.91 27.45
C ARG A 74 5.77 -18.42 27.26
N ASN A 75 6.82 -19.10 26.79
CA ASN A 75 6.80 -20.52 26.43
C ASN A 75 5.62 -20.89 25.51
N GLU A 76 5.34 -20.05 24.50
CA GLU A 76 4.22 -20.27 23.58
C GLU A 76 4.47 -19.71 22.18
N TRP A 77 3.68 -20.19 21.21
CA TRP A 77 3.66 -19.65 19.85
C TRP A 77 2.72 -18.45 19.77
N LEU A 78 3.25 -17.30 19.39
CA LEU A 78 2.44 -16.13 19.06
C LEU A 78 2.11 -16.18 17.57
N TRP A 79 0.84 -16.01 17.21
CA TRP A 79 0.34 -16.19 15.84
C TRP A 79 -0.19 -14.88 15.26
N LYS A 80 0.02 -14.68 13.96
CA LYS A 80 -0.64 -13.61 13.20
C LYS A 80 -1.20 -14.16 11.90
N ASP A 81 -2.48 -13.87 11.68
CA ASP A 81 -3.25 -14.42 10.57
C ASP A 81 -3.48 -13.36 9.49
N ASN A 82 -3.49 -13.77 8.22
CA ASN A 82 -3.99 -12.94 7.13
C ASN A 82 -4.50 -13.78 5.95
N GLY A 83 -5.52 -13.28 5.27
CA GLY A 83 -6.07 -13.92 4.06
C GLY A 83 -5.29 -13.51 2.82
N GLY A 84 -5.24 -14.42 1.83
CA GLY A 84 -4.90 -14.07 0.46
C GLY A 84 -6.03 -13.27 -0.21
N ASP A 85 -5.72 -12.60 -1.31
CA ASP A 85 -6.73 -11.99 -2.18
C ASP A 85 -7.44 -13.07 -3.02
N ASP A 86 -8.76 -12.98 -3.16
CA ASP A 86 -9.68 -14.05 -3.58
C ASP A 86 -10.21 -13.93 -5.02
N ASP A 87 -9.72 -12.96 -5.79
CA ASP A 87 -9.90 -13.04 -7.23
C ASP A 87 -9.22 -14.33 -7.71
N TYR A 88 -9.81 -15.14 -8.61
CA TYR A 88 -9.06 -15.91 -9.65
C TYR A 88 -9.03 -17.46 -9.53
N GLN A 89 -8.97 -18.08 -10.72
CA GLN A 89 -9.27 -19.48 -11.04
C GLN A 89 -8.12 -20.47 -10.71
N ALA A 90 -8.40 -21.78 -10.75
CA ALA A 90 -7.61 -22.90 -10.19
C ALA A 90 -6.07 -22.97 -10.36
N GLU A 91 -5.44 -22.35 -11.39
CA GLU A 91 -3.97 -22.23 -11.48
C GLU A 91 -3.37 -21.34 -10.35
N GLN A 92 -4.23 -20.69 -9.57
CA GLN A 92 -3.90 -19.63 -8.64
C GLN A 92 -3.91 -20.01 -7.16
N VAL A 93 -4.21 -21.25 -6.80
CA VAL A 93 -4.14 -21.71 -5.39
C VAL A 93 -2.73 -21.51 -4.80
N LYS A 94 -1.68 -21.72 -5.60
CA LYS A 94 -0.29 -21.46 -5.18
C LYS A 94 -0.01 -19.96 -4.99
N ALA A 95 -0.64 -19.12 -5.80
CA ALA A 95 -0.52 -17.66 -5.70
C ALA A 95 -1.25 -17.15 -4.45
N GLU A 96 -2.45 -17.66 -4.17
CA GLU A 96 -3.25 -17.34 -2.98
C GLU A 96 -2.53 -17.73 -1.68
N LEU A 97 -1.98 -18.95 -1.61
CA LEU A 97 -1.18 -19.41 -0.47
C LEU A 97 0.03 -18.51 -0.21
N SER A 98 0.76 -18.17 -1.28
CA SER A 98 1.93 -17.30 -1.18
C SER A 98 1.54 -15.89 -0.74
N ASP A 99 0.39 -15.40 -1.21
CA ASP A 99 -0.11 -14.08 -0.84
C ASP A 99 -0.55 -14.02 0.62
N ALA A 100 -1.33 -15.00 1.07
CA ALA A 100 -1.72 -15.15 2.47
C ALA A 100 -0.50 -15.18 3.40
N PHE A 101 0.54 -15.95 3.04
CA PHE A 101 1.78 -16.03 3.81
C PHE A 101 2.52 -14.69 3.89
N LYS A 102 2.75 -14.02 2.75
CA LYS A 102 3.40 -12.69 2.73
C LYS A 102 2.60 -11.68 3.57
N ARG A 103 1.27 -11.76 3.55
CA ARG A 103 0.37 -10.87 4.29
C ARG A 103 0.36 -11.14 5.80
N ALA A 104 0.48 -12.39 6.21
CA ALA A 104 0.72 -12.74 7.61
C ALA A 104 2.09 -12.22 8.08
N CYS A 105 3.12 -12.29 7.23
CA CYS A 105 4.45 -11.71 7.51
C CYS A 105 4.42 -10.17 7.62
N PHE A 106 3.57 -9.47 6.84
CA PHE A 106 3.36 -8.02 7.03
C PHE A 106 2.83 -7.71 8.44
N ASN A 107 1.99 -8.57 9.04
CA ASN A 107 1.51 -8.36 10.41
C ASN A 107 2.65 -8.46 11.44
N TRP A 108 3.71 -9.20 11.14
CA TRP A 108 4.94 -9.26 11.94
C TRP A 108 5.88 -8.07 11.73
N GLY A 109 5.74 -7.35 10.62
CA GLY A 109 6.55 -6.17 10.31
C GLY A 109 7.47 -6.33 9.10
N ILE A 110 7.51 -7.52 8.49
CA ILE A 110 8.40 -7.81 7.36
C ILE A 110 7.83 -7.17 6.09
N GLY A 111 8.57 -6.25 5.46
CA GLY A 111 8.19 -5.62 4.19
C GLY A 111 7.08 -4.57 4.31
N ARG A 112 6.78 -4.05 5.50
CA ARG A 112 5.80 -2.96 5.68
C ARG A 112 6.21 -1.67 4.97
N GLU A 113 7.49 -1.48 4.76
CA GLU A 113 8.07 -0.36 4.02
C GLU A 113 7.54 -0.25 2.58
N LEU A 114 7.10 -1.35 1.97
CA LEU A 114 6.51 -1.34 0.63
C LEU A 114 5.21 -0.52 0.59
N TYR A 115 4.48 -0.43 1.70
CA TYR A 115 3.30 0.45 1.82
C TYR A 115 3.66 1.94 1.88
N TYR A 116 4.94 2.29 2.06
CA TYR A 116 5.44 3.66 1.93
C TYR A 116 6.04 3.95 0.54
N SER A 117 5.88 3.03 -0.42
CA SER A 117 6.36 3.25 -1.79
C SER A 117 5.70 4.48 -2.41
N PRO A 118 6.46 5.37 -3.08
CA PRO A 118 5.87 6.44 -3.87
C PRO A 118 5.05 5.86 -5.04
N LYS A 119 4.18 6.69 -5.63
CA LYS A 119 3.57 6.38 -6.93
C LYS A 119 4.66 6.42 -7.99
N ILE A 120 5.02 5.27 -8.55
CA ILE A 120 6.07 5.14 -9.55
C ILE A 120 5.41 5.14 -10.93
N TRP A 121 5.49 6.27 -11.63
CA TRP A 121 5.03 6.40 -13.01
C TRP A 121 6.22 6.37 -13.96
N VAL A 122 6.08 5.64 -15.06
CA VAL A 122 7.06 5.60 -16.16
C VAL A 122 6.32 5.92 -17.46
N ASN A 123 6.85 6.88 -18.23
CA ASN A 123 6.33 7.18 -19.55
C ASN A 123 6.63 6.02 -20.49
N GLN A 124 5.65 5.66 -21.32
CA GLN A 124 5.85 4.68 -22.36
C GLN A 124 6.34 5.42 -23.60
N ASP A 125 7.52 5.06 -24.09
CA ASP A 125 8.23 5.73 -25.18
C ASP A 125 9.13 4.74 -25.93
N GLY A 126 10.01 5.24 -26.81
CA GLY A 126 10.94 4.38 -27.56
C GLY A 126 11.98 3.67 -26.69
N GLU A 127 12.15 4.07 -25.43
CA GLU A 127 13.14 3.50 -24.52
C GLU A 127 12.50 2.57 -23.47
N ASN A 128 11.28 2.89 -23.03
CA ASN A 128 10.57 2.20 -21.96
C ASN A 128 9.22 1.66 -22.42
N ASP A 129 9.04 0.35 -22.29
CA ASP A 129 7.81 -0.34 -22.64
C ASP A 129 7.22 -1.06 -21.42
N SER A 130 5.90 -1.18 -21.36
CA SER A 130 5.18 -1.92 -20.31
C SER A 130 5.46 -3.43 -20.34
N LYS A 131 6.13 -3.93 -21.38
CA LYS A 131 6.62 -5.32 -21.50
C LYS A 131 8.07 -5.50 -21.03
N ASP A 132 8.77 -4.41 -20.72
CA ASP A 132 10.14 -4.50 -20.21
C ASP A 132 10.16 -4.96 -18.73
N HIS A 133 11.35 -5.37 -18.29
CA HIS A 133 11.63 -5.66 -16.89
C HIS A 133 12.32 -4.47 -16.22
N TYR A 134 12.00 -4.28 -14.94
CA TYR A 134 12.50 -3.18 -14.13
C TYR A 134 13.04 -3.73 -12.82
N SER A 135 14.04 -3.07 -12.27
CA SER A 135 14.65 -3.48 -11.00
C SER A 135 14.97 -2.29 -10.11
N VAL A 136 14.88 -2.51 -8.80
CA VAL A 136 15.33 -1.53 -7.81
C VAL A 136 16.86 -1.54 -7.79
N LYS A 137 17.47 -0.42 -8.18
CA LYS A 137 18.92 -0.24 -8.12
C LYS A 137 19.39 0.24 -6.74
N VAL A 138 18.64 1.17 -6.15
CA VAL A 138 18.94 1.76 -4.85
C VAL A 138 17.65 1.87 -4.05
N ILE A 139 17.71 1.50 -2.78
CA ILE A 139 16.67 1.83 -1.81
C ILE A 139 17.32 2.16 -0.47
N GLU A 140 16.87 3.24 0.17
CA GLU A 140 17.32 3.64 1.50
C GLU A 140 16.13 3.98 2.38
N TYR A 141 16.27 3.69 3.67
CA TYR A 141 15.22 3.83 4.66
C TYR A 141 15.62 4.81 5.75
N GLY A 142 14.67 5.64 6.17
CA GLY A 142 14.78 6.51 7.32
C GLY A 142 14.11 5.93 8.57
N THR A 143 13.72 6.80 9.49
CA THR A 143 12.99 6.43 10.71
C THR A 143 11.71 5.66 10.38
N ASN A 144 11.40 4.63 11.17
CA ASN A 144 10.25 3.74 10.99
C ASN A 144 10.21 3.03 9.63
N LYS A 145 11.38 2.78 9.02
CA LYS A 145 11.52 2.08 7.73
C LYS A 145 10.80 2.75 6.57
N LYS A 146 10.55 4.06 6.66
CA LYS A 146 10.02 4.84 5.54
C LYS A 146 11.07 4.96 4.45
N ILE A 147 10.66 4.77 3.19
CA ILE A 147 11.54 4.93 2.05
C ILE A 147 11.95 6.40 1.94
N THR A 148 13.25 6.65 1.87
CA THR A 148 13.85 8.00 1.76
C THR A 148 14.63 8.20 0.47
N ASN A 149 15.03 7.11 -0.18
CA ASN A 149 15.65 7.10 -1.50
C ASN A 149 15.20 5.85 -2.26
N LEU A 150 14.87 6.00 -3.53
CA LEU A 150 14.51 4.91 -4.43
C LEU A 150 14.96 5.24 -5.85
N VAL A 151 15.71 4.33 -6.47
CA VAL A 151 16.12 4.41 -7.87
C VAL A 151 15.73 3.13 -8.58
N ILE A 152 14.98 3.24 -9.67
CA ILE A 152 14.57 2.11 -10.50
C ILE A 152 15.20 2.24 -11.88
N VAL A 153 15.66 1.12 -12.42
CA VAL A 153 16.22 1.02 -13.76
C VAL A 153 15.39 0.11 -14.64
N ASN A 154 15.43 0.35 -15.95
CA ASN A 154 14.98 -0.60 -16.95
C ASN A 154 16.10 -1.62 -17.20
N ASP A 155 15.80 -2.91 -17.09
CA ASP A 155 16.80 -3.96 -17.19
C ASP A 155 17.35 -4.14 -18.60
N LYS A 156 16.60 -3.75 -19.63
CA LYS A 156 17.01 -3.84 -21.04
C LYS A 156 18.12 -2.84 -21.36
N ASN A 157 17.90 -1.57 -21.03
CA ASN A 157 18.80 -0.47 -21.42
C ASN A 157 19.68 0.04 -20.27
N LYS A 158 19.47 -0.46 -19.04
CA LYS A 158 20.17 -0.08 -17.79
C LYS A 158 20.04 1.40 -17.41
N LYS A 159 19.13 2.14 -18.05
CA LYS A 159 18.86 3.54 -17.75
C LYS A 159 17.94 3.66 -16.54
N VAL A 160 18.11 4.76 -15.80
CA VAL A 160 17.24 5.09 -14.68
C VAL A 160 15.90 5.59 -15.20
N VAL A 161 14.82 4.97 -14.76
CA VAL A 161 13.45 5.30 -15.17
C VAL A 161 12.67 6.04 -14.08
N PHE A 162 13.11 5.93 -12.84
CA PHE A 162 12.47 6.60 -11.71
C PHE A 162 13.48 6.94 -10.61
N ARG A 163 13.29 8.11 -9.99
CA ARG A 163 14.04 8.57 -8.81
C ARG A 163 13.09 9.18 -7.79
N TYR A 164 13.32 8.87 -6.53
CA TYR A 164 12.65 9.47 -5.38
C TYR A 164 13.69 9.67 -4.27
N GLY A 165 13.65 10.79 -3.55
CA GLY A 165 14.58 11.08 -2.46
C GLY A 165 15.73 12.05 -2.79
N LYS A 166 16.89 11.85 -2.15
CA LYS A 166 18.03 12.79 -2.16
C LYS A 166 18.58 13.02 -3.58
N ASP A 167 18.72 14.31 -3.88
CA ASP A 167 19.29 14.96 -5.06
C ASP A 167 18.57 14.76 -6.40
N LYS A 168 17.47 15.53 -6.54
CA LYS A 168 17.02 16.03 -7.84
C LYS A 168 18.08 16.97 -8.42
N LYS A 169 18.94 16.47 -9.31
CA LYS A 169 19.52 17.29 -10.40
C LYS A 169 19.04 16.72 -11.75
N THR A 170 18.04 17.43 -12.29
CA THR A 170 17.60 17.59 -13.69
C THR A 170 17.30 16.30 -14.48
N ALA A 171 16.07 16.08 -14.96
CA ALA A 171 15.34 16.96 -15.87
C ALA A 171 13.93 17.40 -15.39
N GLU A 172 13.58 18.62 -15.82
CA GLU A 172 12.30 19.34 -15.77
C GLU A 172 11.12 18.45 -16.26
N THR A 173 9.88 18.56 -15.81
CA THR A 173 9.06 19.67 -15.28
C THR A 173 7.87 19.08 -14.53
N GLY A 174 7.31 19.79 -13.55
CA GLY A 174 6.00 19.47 -12.97
C GLY A 174 5.99 19.45 -11.44
N ASP A 175 5.79 20.63 -10.87
CA ASP A 175 5.44 20.81 -9.46
C ASP A 175 4.13 20.06 -9.15
N LEU A 176 4.17 19.05 -8.26
CA LEU A 176 2.99 18.55 -7.55
C LEU A 176 3.39 18.02 -6.17
N THR A 177 2.95 18.78 -5.17
CA THR A 177 2.82 18.42 -3.75
C THR A 177 2.17 17.05 -3.52
N PRO A 178 2.47 16.36 -2.40
CA PRO A 178 1.89 15.04 -2.12
C PRO A 178 0.38 15.13 -1.89
N LYS A 179 -0.42 14.64 -2.84
CA LYS A 179 -1.84 14.33 -2.64
C LYS A 179 -2.04 12.80 -2.60
N ASN A 180 -2.57 12.35 -1.47
CA ASN A 180 -3.04 10.99 -1.24
C ASN A 180 -4.33 10.79 -2.04
N ASP A 181 -4.25 10.09 -3.18
CA ASP A 181 -5.45 9.71 -3.95
C ASP A 181 -5.47 8.21 -4.24
N THR A 182 -6.45 7.57 -3.59
CA THR A 182 -7.20 6.36 -3.95
C THR A 182 -7.81 6.54 -5.37
N PRO A 183 -8.13 5.48 -6.13
CA PRO A 183 -8.32 5.54 -7.58
C PRO A 183 -9.48 6.44 -8.02
N THR A 184 -9.22 7.35 -8.97
CA THR A 184 -10.23 8.15 -9.65
C THR A 184 -10.89 7.36 -10.77
N VAL A 185 -12.17 7.03 -10.59
CA VAL A 185 -13.15 6.96 -11.68
C VAL A 185 -13.48 8.41 -12.05
N ASP A 186 -13.60 8.72 -13.35
CA ASP A 186 -13.76 10.07 -13.92
C ASP A 186 -14.54 11.05 -13.01
N GLU A 187 -13.84 12.02 -12.42
CA GLU A 187 -14.45 12.98 -11.49
C GLU A 187 -15.21 14.10 -12.24
N PRO A 188 -16.48 14.36 -11.88
CA PRO A 188 -17.10 15.64 -12.18
C PRO A 188 -16.36 16.76 -11.42
N LYS A 189 -15.81 17.73 -12.16
CA LYS A 189 -15.33 19.00 -11.57
C LYS A 189 -16.53 19.84 -11.13
N GLY A 190 -17.02 19.61 -9.92
CA GLY A 190 -18.14 20.35 -9.33
C GLY A 190 -18.13 20.31 -7.80
N SER A 191 -18.83 21.28 -7.20
CA SER A 191 -19.22 21.23 -5.78
C SER A 191 -20.00 19.94 -5.49
N ILE A 192 -20.01 19.52 -4.23
CA ILE A 192 -20.80 18.37 -3.78
C ILE A 192 -22.25 18.41 -4.31
N ASP A 193 -22.79 17.24 -4.67
CA ASP A 193 -24.19 17.11 -5.06
C ASP A 193 -25.11 17.48 -3.87
N LYS A 194 -26.18 18.23 -4.14
CA LYS A 194 -27.08 18.75 -3.10
C LYS A 194 -27.69 17.61 -2.26
N ARG A 195 -28.01 16.47 -2.86
CA ARG A 195 -28.56 15.29 -2.16
C ARG A 195 -27.51 14.64 -1.26
N ASP A 196 -26.26 14.57 -1.73
CA ASP A 196 -25.15 14.05 -0.92
C ASP A 196 -24.87 14.97 0.27
N LEU A 197 -24.90 16.28 0.07
CA LEU A 197 -24.75 17.29 1.13
C LEU A 197 -25.85 17.15 2.19
N GLU A 198 -27.11 17.04 1.79
CA GLU A 198 -28.25 16.85 2.71
C GLU A 198 -28.14 15.52 3.48
N THR A 199 -27.70 14.46 2.82
CA THR A 199 -27.48 13.14 3.45
C THR A 199 -26.37 13.21 4.50
N ILE A 200 -25.22 13.80 4.16
CA ILE A 200 -24.11 13.98 5.10
C ILE A 200 -24.54 14.84 6.29
N ALA A 201 -25.22 15.97 6.04
CA ALA A 201 -25.70 16.86 7.09
C ALA A 201 -26.62 16.11 8.07
N THR A 202 -27.52 15.27 7.55
CA THR A 202 -28.43 14.44 8.36
C THR A 202 -27.65 13.45 9.22
N LEU A 203 -26.69 12.72 8.64
CA LEU A 203 -25.88 11.72 9.36
C LEU A 203 -25.03 12.35 10.46
N VAL A 204 -24.42 13.52 10.20
CA VAL A 204 -23.61 14.25 11.17
C VAL A 204 -24.47 14.85 12.30
N ASN A 205 -25.69 15.27 11.99
CA ASN A 205 -26.64 15.74 13.00
C ASN A 205 -27.09 14.62 13.94
N ASN A 206 -27.18 13.39 13.44
CA ASN A 206 -27.58 12.20 14.20
C ASN A 206 -26.48 11.62 15.11
N PHE A 207 -25.30 12.22 15.16
CA PHE A 207 -24.26 11.78 16.11
C PHE A 207 -24.72 11.97 17.56
N GLN A 208 -24.67 10.88 18.34
CA GLN A 208 -25.18 10.85 19.72
C GLN A 208 -24.43 11.72 20.71
N ASN A 209 -23.19 12.16 20.38
CA ASN A 209 -22.41 13.01 21.27
C ASN A 209 -21.68 14.13 20.51
N GLU A 210 -21.51 15.27 21.18
CA GLU A 210 -20.90 16.49 20.62
C GLU A 210 -19.41 16.28 20.27
N ASN A 211 -18.72 15.42 21.02
CA ASN A 211 -17.31 15.09 20.77
C ASN A 211 -17.12 14.34 19.44
N SER A 212 -18.05 13.47 19.05
CA SER A 212 -18.06 12.77 17.78
C SER A 212 -18.23 13.75 16.61
N ARG A 213 -19.06 14.79 16.80
CA ARG A 213 -19.23 15.86 15.81
C ARG A 213 -17.95 16.69 15.68
N LYS A 214 -17.33 17.09 16.80
CA LYS A 214 -16.04 17.80 16.80
C LYS A 214 -14.93 16.97 16.15
N ASN A 215 -14.84 15.68 16.49
CA ASN A 215 -13.87 14.76 15.89
C ASN A 215 -14.08 14.58 14.39
N PHE A 216 -15.33 14.60 13.93
CA PHE A 216 -15.65 14.53 12.51
C PHE A 216 -15.22 15.79 11.75
N TYR A 217 -15.51 16.99 12.25
CA TYR A 217 -15.06 18.23 11.61
C TYR A 217 -13.54 18.41 11.68
N ALA A 218 -12.90 17.99 12.78
CA ALA A 218 -11.44 17.92 12.86
C ALA A 218 -10.85 16.92 11.83
N TRP A 219 -11.53 15.81 11.60
CA TRP A 219 -11.15 14.88 10.54
C TRP A 219 -11.33 15.49 9.15
N LEU A 220 -12.44 16.21 8.88
CA LEU A 220 -12.64 16.92 7.61
C LEU A 220 -11.52 17.96 7.35
N ASP A 221 -11.16 18.75 8.36
CA ASP A 221 -10.12 19.75 8.21
C ASP A 221 -8.75 19.10 7.93
N ASN A 222 -8.43 18.03 8.65
CA ASN A 222 -7.19 17.30 8.44
C ASN A 222 -7.08 16.67 7.04
N ASN A 223 -8.19 16.17 6.48
CA ASN A 223 -8.18 15.41 5.23
C ASN A 223 -8.48 16.26 3.99
N PHE A 224 -9.30 17.31 4.13
CA PHE A 224 -9.80 18.11 3.02
C PHE A 224 -9.54 19.61 3.17
N LYS A 225 -8.90 20.06 4.25
CA LYS A 225 -8.63 21.49 4.54
C LYS A 225 -9.89 22.34 4.55
N THR A 226 -11.00 21.75 5.01
CA THR A 226 -12.27 22.44 5.20
C THR A 226 -12.99 21.91 6.43
N MET A 227 -13.64 22.82 7.17
CA MET A 227 -14.61 22.48 8.22
C MET A 227 -16.07 22.67 7.75
N SER A 228 -16.28 23.11 6.50
CA SER A 228 -17.60 23.27 5.91
C SER A 228 -17.91 22.11 4.96
N LEU A 229 -19.11 21.54 5.09
CA LEU A 229 -19.64 20.52 4.20
C LEU A 229 -19.92 21.07 2.78
N GLU A 230 -20.26 22.35 2.66
CA GLU A 230 -20.56 23.01 1.38
C GLU A 230 -19.31 23.19 0.51
N ASN A 231 -18.14 23.24 1.15
CA ASN A 231 -16.85 23.37 0.46
C ASN A 231 -16.30 22.02 -0.03
N LEU A 232 -17.02 20.92 0.18
CA LEU A 232 -16.62 19.62 -0.33
C LEU A 232 -16.80 19.59 -1.85
N THR A 233 -15.81 19.03 -2.55
CA THR A 233 -15.99 18.63 -3.94
C THR A 233 -16.90 17.41 -4.03
N TYR A 234 -17.41 17.13 -5.22
CA TYR A 234 -18.16 15.90 -5.50
C TYR A 234 -17.46 14.64 -4.97
N SER A 235 -16.17 14.47 -5.27
CA SER A 235 -15.39 13.30 -4.84
C SER A 235 -15.15 13.24 -3.34
N GLN A 236 -14.88 14.38 -2.70
CA GLN A 236 -14.77 14.46 -1.25
C GLN A 236 -16.09 14.07 -0.58
N GLY A 237 -17.23 14.51 -1.11
CA GLY A 237 -18.56 14.11 -0.66
C GLY A 237 -18.76 12.59 -0.65
N LYS A 238 -18.35 11.90 -1.72
CA LYS A 238 -18.42 10.43 -1.80
C LYS A 238 -17.54 9.74 -0.76
N ILE A 239 -16.33 10.27 -0.49
CA ILE A 239 -15.45 9.75 0.55
C ILE A 239 -16.08 9.92 1.93
N VAL A 240 -16.71 11.07 2.20
CA VAL A 240 -17.39 11.35 3.46
C VAL A 240 -18.58 10.40 3.66
N LEU A 241 -19.42 10.21 2.64
CA LEU A 241 -20.55 9.27 2.70
C LEU A 241 -20.10 7.83 3.02
N LYS A 242 -19.04 7.36 2.34
CA LYS A 242 -18.46 6.04 2.60
C LYS A 242 -17.97 5.89 4.03
N ARG A 243 -17.34 6.93 4.60
CA ARG A 243 -16.90 6.95 6.00
C ARG A 243 -18.08 6.88 6.97
N LEU A 244 -19.18 7.55 6.65
CA LEU A 244 -20.39 7.57 7.48
C LEU A 244 -21.26 6.32 7.31
N GLY A 245 -20.82 5.36 6.49
CA GLY A 245 -21.54 4.10 6.27
C GLY A 245 -22.80 4.24 5.40
N ALA A 246 -22.94 5.35 4.67
CA ALA A 246 -23.99 5.50 3.68
C ALA A 246 -23.67 4.61 2.46
N LYS A 247 -24.63 3.78 2.06
CA LYS A 247 -24.54 2.95 0.84
C LYS A 247 -24.93 3.76 -0.38
#